data_AF-A0A936CQS0-F1
#
_entry.id   AF-A0A936CQS0-F1
#
_cell.length_a   1.000
_cell.length_b   1.000
_cell.length_c   1.000
_cell.angle_alpha   90.00
_cell.angle_beta   90.00
_cell.angle_gamma   90.00
#
_symmetry.space_group_name_H-M   'P 1'
#
loop_
_entity.id
_entity.type
_entity.pdbx_description
1 polymer ?
#
loop_
_entity_poly.entity_id
_entity_poly.type
_entity_poly.pdbx_seq_one_letter_code
_entity_poly.pdbx_strand_id
1 'polypeptide(L)'
;MTRQARSRTVDEQVAMLRQLADPAARGKMLGGCLGLIALVAAGLVVAAALRRDWGLLPFLPFLALLGVGIWHSARRLEPALRRARYALDLGRTARGTVHLTITGEGEDIVYEARARDLGGRDWTFRFKPQGWQPAAGEHAAELRFCDEVDWPALVLTADGIIFPSDEPRRA
;
A
#
# COMPACT_ATOMS: atom_id res chain seq x y z
N MET A 1 19.26 -6.62 -23.77
CA MET A 1 19.82 -6.84 -22.42
C MET A 1 18.83 -6.28 -21.40
N THR A 2 17.89 -7.10 -20.95
CA THR A 2 16.83 -6.70 -20.03
C THR A 2 17.40 -6.68 -18.62
N ARG A 3 17.44 -5.50 -17.99
CA ARG A 3 17.93 -5.29 -16.62
C ARG A 3 17.00 -6.09 -15.69
N GLN A 4 17.40 -7.28 -15.24
CA GLN A 4 16.68 -8.02 -14.20
C GLN A 4 16.61 -7.10 -12.98
N ALA A 5 15.41 -6.60 -12.69
CA ALA A 5 15.15 -5.84 -11.49
C ALA A 5 15.45 -6.77 -10.31
N ARG A 6 16.48 -6.45 -9.53
CA ARG A 6 16.83 -7.20 -8.32
C ARG A 6 15.61 -7.21 -7.40
N SER A 7 15.10 -8.40 -7.09
CA SER A 7 14.04 -8.55 -6.09
C SER A 7 14.57 -8.06 -4.74
N ARG A 8 13.77 -7.26 -4.04
CA ARG A 8 14.12 -6.79 -2.70
C ARG A 8 14.07 -7.95 -1.73
N THR A 9 15.05 -8.01 -0.84
CA THR A 9 15.05 -9.01 0.25
C THR A 9 13.92 -8.72 1.24
N VAL A 10 13.54 -9.71 2.04
CA VAL A 10 12.52 -9.53 3.09
C VAL A 10 12.91 -8.40 4.04
N ASP A 11 14.19 -8.32 4.44
CA ASP A 11 14.68 -7.24 5.32
C ASP A 11 14.54 -5.84 4.68
N GLU A 12 14.84 -5.71 3.39
CA GLU A 12 14.64 -4.47 2.65
C GLU A 12 13.15 -4.11 2.55
N GLN A 13 12.29 -5.09 2.34
CA GLN A 13 10.83 -4.89 2.31
C GLN A 13 10.30 -4.46 3.69
N VAL A 14 10.80 -5.06 4.77
CA VAL A 14 10.46 -4.69 6.15
C VAL A 14 10.93 -3.27 6.49
N ALA A 15 12.17 -2.92 6.09
CA ALA A 15 12.70 -1.57 6.26
C ALA A 15 11.84 -0.55 5.49
N MET A 16 11.47 -0.89 4.26
CA MET A 16 10.57 -0.05 3.45
C MET A 16 9.19 0.06 4.10
N LEU A 17 8.61 -1.02 4.62
CA LEU A 17 7.35 -0.98 5.35
C LEU A 17 7.44 -0.04 6.54
N ARG A 18 8.52 -0.08 7.33
CA ARG A 18 8.73 0.83 8.46
C ARG A 18 8.81 2.29 8.04
N GLN A 19 9.53 2.58 6.95
CA GLN A 19 9.62 3.93 6.38
C GLN A 19 8.27 4.41 5.85
N LEU A 20 7.57 3.55 5.08
CA LEU A 20 6.23 3.81 4.61
C LEU A 20 5.23 3.91 5.75
N ALA A 21 5.48 3.30 6.89
CA ALA A 21 4.63 3.32 8.07
C ALA A 21 4.88 4.49 9.02
N ASP A 22 5.88 5.34 8.74
CA ASP A 22 6.18 6.52 9.56
C ASP A 22 5.18 7.66 9.28
N PRO A 23 4.34 8.03 10.28
CA PRO A 23 3.37 9.13 10.11
C PRO A 23 4.06 10.47 9.86
N ALA A 24 5.26 10.70 10.39
CA ALA A 24 5.99 11.95 10.19
C ALA A 24 6.51 12.08 8.76
N ALA A 25 7.11 11.02 8.23
CA ALA A 25 7.59 10.98 6.84
C ALA A 25 6.41 11.13 5.85
N ARG A 26 5.30 10.42 6.10
CA ARG A 26 4.09 10.52 5.28
C ARG A 26 3.43 11.88 5.33
N GLY A 27 3.26 12.47 6.52
CA GLY A 27 2.68 13.80 6.69
C GLY A 27 3.47 14.86 5.92
N LYS A 28 4.82 14.77 5.95
CA LYS A 28 5.70 15.63 5.16
C LYS A 28 5.53 15.41 3.65
N MET A 29 5.47 14.17 3.19
CA MET A 29 5.27 13.85 1.78
C MET A 29 3.90 14.34 1.26
N LEU A 30 2.82 14.02 1.98
CA LEU A 30 1.46 14.46 1.65
C LEU A 30 1.34 15.99 1.68
N GLY A 31 1.86 16.63 2.72
CA GLY A 31 1.88 18.08 2.84
C GLY A 31 2.69 18.73 1.71
N GLY A 32 3.84 18.15 1.33
CA GLY A 32 4.65 18.61 0.21
C GLY A 32 3.92 18.51 -1.13
N CYS A 33 3.28 17.37 -1.43
CA CYS A 33 2.51 17.20 -2.66
C CYS A 33 1.31 18.15 -2.73
N LEU A 34 0.53 18.28 -1.66
CA LEU A 34 -0.61 19.20 -1.60
C LEU A 34 -0.15 20.66 -1.66
N GLY A 35 0.96 21.00 -1.02
CA GLY A 35 1.58 22.32 -1.10
C GLY A 35 2.03 22.67 -2.52
N LEU A 36 2.61 21.73 -3.25
CA LEU A 36 2.97 21.91 -4.66
C LEU A 36 1.74 22.16 -5.53
N ILE A 37 0.67 21.37 -5.35
CA ILE A 37 -0.60 21.56 -6.07
C ILE A 37 -1.19 22.95 -5.77
N ALA A 38 -1.19 23.36 -4.50
CA ALA A 38 -1.66 24.68 -4.10
C ALA A 38 -0.82 25.81 -4.72
N LEU A 39 0.50 25.64 -4.80
CA LEU A 39 1.40 26.61 -5.43
C LEU A 39 1.15 26.72 -6.94
N VAL A 40 0.92 25.59 -7.63
CA VAL A 40 0.56 25.57 -9.05
C VAL A 40 -0.81 26.24 -9.27
N ALA A 41 -1.80 25.94 -8.42
CA ALA A 41 -3.12 26.56 -8.48
C ALA A 41 -3.05 28.09 -8.27
N ALA A 42 -2.28 28.53 -7.28
CA ALA A 42 -2.05 29.96 -7.03
C ALA A 42 -1.36 30.64 -8.22
N GLY A 43 -0.34 29.99 -8.81
CA GLY A 43 0.32 30.47 -10.02
C GLY A 43 -0.63 30.61 -11.21
N LEU A 44 -1.54 29.65 -11.40
CA LEU A 44 -2.59 29.71 -12.41
C LEU A 44 -3.55 30.89 -12.20
N VAL A 45 -4.00 31.12 -10.96
CA VAL A 45 -4.87 32.25 -10.62
C VAL A 45 -4.17 33.58 -10.91
N VAL A 46 -2.91 33.74 -10.48
CA VAL A 46 -2.12 34.95 -10.73
C VAL A 46 -1.90 35.16 -12.23
N ALA A 47 -1.55 34.11 -12.97
CA ALA A 47 -1.36 34.19 -14.42
C ALA A 47 -2.65 34.56 -15.17
N ALA A 48 -3.79 33.97 -14.78
CA ALA A 48 -5.10 34.29 -15.34
C ALA A 48 -5.48 35.76 -15.08
N ALA A 49 -5.26 36.25 -13.86
CA ALA A 49 -5.53 37.63 -13.49
C ALA A 49 -4.66 38.63 -14.28
N LEU A 50 -3.36 38.35 -14.43
CA LEU A 50 -2.43 39.22 -15.16
C LEU A 50 -2.68 39.24 -16.68
N ARG A 51 -3.03 38.08 -17.26
CA ARG A 51 -3.30 37.96 -18.71
C ARG A 51 -4.74 38.30 -19.08
N ARG A 52 -5.62 38.51 -18.09
CA ARG A 52 -7.08 38.62 -18.26
C ARG A 52 -7.68 37.42 -19.02
N ASP A 53 -6.96 36.31 -19.02
CA ASP A 53 -7.32 35.08 -19.71
C ASP A 53 -7.98 34.13 -18.72
N TRP A 54 -9.30 34.23 -18.66
CA TRP A 54 -10.14 33.38 -17.83
C TRP A 54 -10.22 31.93 -18.34
N GLY A 55 -9.64 31.64 -19.51
CA GLY A 55 -9.54 30.28 -20.06
C GLY A 55 -8.71 29.31 -19.21
N LEU A 56 -7.95 29.82 -18.23
CA LEU A 56 -7.18 29.01 -17.29
C LEU A 56 -7.96 28.55 -16.04
N LEU A 57 -9.10 29.18 -15.74
CA LEU A 57 -9.92 28.82 -14.58
C LEU A 57 -10.43 27.36 -14.59
N PRO A 58 -10.79 26.74 -15.73
CA PRO A 58 -11.21 25.35 -15.78
C PRO A 58 -10.17 24.33 -15.29
N PHE A 59 -8.88 24.70 -15.17
CA PHE A 59 -7.84 23.80 -14.64
C PHE A 59 -7.82 23.74 -13.10
N LEU A 60 -8.40 24.73 -12.41
CA LEU A 60 -8.49 24.72 -10.95
C LEU A 60 -9.32 23.55 -10.39
N PRO A 61 -10.52 23.23 -10.89
CA PRO A 61 -11.25 22.04 -10.42
C PRO A 61 -10.49 20.74 -10.71
N PHE A 62 -9.73 20.66 -11.81
CA PHE A 62 -8.88 19.49 -12.08
C PHE A 62 -7.79 19.32 -11.02
N LEU A 63 -7.09 20.39 -10.63
CA LEU A 63 -6.09 20.34 -9.56
C LEU A 63 -6.71 20.00 -8.20
N ALA A 64 -7.90 20.52 -7.92
CA ALA A 64 -8.63 20.21 -6.69
C ALA A 64 -8.99 18.72 -6.63
N LEU A 65 -9.50 18.15 -7.73
CA LEU A 65 -9.81 16.72 -7.83
C LEU A 65 -8.56 15.85 -7.65
N LEU A 66 -7.42 16.25 -8.22
CA LEU A 66 -6.16 15.55 -8.04
C LEU A 66 -5.71 15.56 -6.57
N GLY A 67 -5.80 16.71 -5.89
CA GLY A 67 -5.53 16.82 -4.46
C GLY A 67 -6.43 15.93 -3.60
N VAL A 68 -7.74 15.92 -3.88
CA VAL A 68 -8.71 15.04 -3.22
C VAL A 68 -8.39 13.57 -3.46
N GLY A 69 -8.01 13.20 -4.69
CA GLY A 69 -7.62 11.83 -5.04
C GLY A 69 -6.41 11.34 -4.26
N ILE A 70 -5.35 12.15 -4.17
CA ILE A 70 -4.14 11.83 -3.38
C ILE A 70 -4.50 11.66 -1.90
N TRP A 71 -5.28 12.59 -1.35
CA TRP A 71 -5.71 12.54 0.04
C TRP A 71 -6.53 11.29 0.36
N HIS A 72 -7.50 10.97 -0.49
CA HIS A 72 -8.36 9.80 -0.32
C HIS A 72 -7.59 8.48 -0.42
N SER A 73 -6.67 8.39 -1.39
CA SER A 73 -5.81 7.22 -1.56
C SER A 73 -4.92 6.99 -0.33
N ALA A 74 -4.29 8.05 0.18
CA ALA A 74 -3.46 7.97 1.37
C ALA A 74 -4.23 7.49 2.61
N ARG A 75 -5.46 7.99 2.80
CA ARG A 75 -6.31 7.57 3.93
C ARG A 75 -6.74 6.11 3.87
N ARG A 76 -6.88 5.53 2.68
CA ARG A 76 -7.23 4.10 2.54
C ARG A 76 -6.11 3.16 2.94
N LEU A 77 -4.86 3.51 2.64
CA LEU A 77 -3.69 2.67 2.93
C LEU A 77 -3.20 2.78 4.38
N GLU A 78 -3.52 3.89 5.05
CA GLU A 78 -3.01 4.20 6.38
C GLU A 78 -3.30 3.13 7.44
N PRO A 79 -4.54 2.62 7.59
CA PRO A 79 -4.85 1.62 8.62
C PRO A 79 -4.09 0.32 8.39
N ALA A 80 -4.01 -0.15 7.15
CA ALA A 80 -3.32 -1.39 6.80
C ALA A 80 -1.81 -1.28 7.11
N LEU A 81 -1.16 -0.19 6.70
CA LEU A 81 0.26 0.03 6.98
C LEU A 81 0.56 0.17 8.47
N ARG A 82 -0.31 0.86 9.22
CA ARG A 82 -0.17 1.01 10.67
C ARG A 82 -0.26 -0.34 11.37
N ARG A 83 -1.28 -1.15 11.02
CA ARG A 83 -1.46 -2.49 11.57
C ARG A 83 -0.32 -3.42 11.21
N ALA A 84 0.16 -3.38 9.96
CA ALA A 84 1.29 -4.18 9.52
C ALA A 84 2.58 -3.82 10.29
N ARG A 85 2.85 -2.52 10.51
CA ARG A 85 3.96 -2.08 11.37
C ARG A 85 3.79 -2.52 12.82
N TYR A 86 2.61 -2.33 13.39
CA TYR A 86 2.33 -2.77 14.75
C TYR A 86 2.53 -4.28 14.89
N ALA A 87 2.02 -5.06 13.93
CA ALA A 87 2.19 -6.51 13.90
C ALA A 87 3.65 -6.92 13.73
N LEU A 88 4.45 -6.14 13.01
CA LEU A 88 5.89 -6.36 12.90
C LEU A 88 6.61 -6.13 14.24
N ASP A 89 6.30 -5.04 14.94
CA ASP A 89 7.05 -4.59 16.12
C ASP A 89 6.55 -5.23 17.43
N LEU A 90 5.25 -5.45 17.57
CA LEU A 90 4.56 -5.86 18.81
C LEU A 90 3.52 -6.97 18.59
N GLY A 91 3.41 -7.49 17.37
CA GLY A 91 2.36 -8.44 17.02
C GLY A 91 2.54 -9.82 17.63
N ARG A 92 1.41 -10.52 17.78
CA ARG A 92 1.41 -11.96 18.06
C ARG A 92 1.78 -12.72 16.79
N THR A 93 2.75 -13.62 16.90
CA THR A 93 3.21 -14.44 15.79
C THR A 93 2.58 -15.83 15.84
N ALA A 94 2.07 -16.31 14.72
CA ALA A 94 1.67 -17.70 14.53
C ALA A 94 2.32 -18.25 13.28
N ARG A 95 2.68 -19.54 13.30
CA ARG A 95 3.05 -20.25 12.07
C ARG A 95 1.79 -20.59 11.29
N GLY A 96 1.89 -20.62 9.98
CA GLY A 96 0.78 -20.97 9.09
C GLY A 96 1.26 -21.23 7.68
N THR A 97 0.31 -21.33 6.76
CA THR A 97 0.60 -21.37 5.32
C THR A 97 -0.17 -20.26 4.62
N VAL A 98 0.37 -19.80 3.50
CA VAL A 98 -0.32 -18.86 2.62
C VAL A 98 -0.37 -19.45 1.23
N HIS A 99 -1.56 -19.53 0.65
CA HIS A 99 -1.75 -19.88 -0.74
C HIS A 99 -1.91 -18.61 -1.57
N LEU A 100 -1.03 -18.42 -2.54
CA LEU A 100 -1.04 -17.26 -3.43
C LEU A 100 -1.69 -17.62 -4.75
N THR A 101 -2.70 -16.83 -5.12
CA THR A 101 -3.37 -16.92 -6.41
C THR A 101 -3.09 -15.64 -7.18
N ILE A 102 -2.60 -15.81 -8.40
CA ILE A 102 -2.26 -14.72 -9.32
C ILE A 102 -3.18 -14.88 -10.52
N THR A 103 -3.98 -13.85 -10.82
CA THR A 103 -4.97 -13.89 -11.91
C THR A 103 -4.83 -12.64 -12.75
N GLY A 104 -4.98 -12.77 -14.07
CA GLY A 104 -4.84 -11.66 -15.02
C GLY A 104 -3.45 -11.60 -15.67
N GLU A 105 -3.32 -10.66 -16.61
CA GLU A 105 -2.10 -10.42 -17.38
C GLU A 105 -1.83 -8.91 -17.50
N GLY A 106 -0.55 -8.53 -17.63
CA GLY A 106 -0.16 -7.13 -17.82
C GLY A 106 -0.48 -6.24 -16.62
N GLU A 107 -1.28 -5.20 -16.84
CA GLU A 107 -1.64 -4.21 -15.81
C GLU A 107 -2.83 -4.65 -14.93
N ASP A 108 -3.59 -5.66 -15.37
CA ASP A 108 -4.78 -6.16 -14.69
C ASP A 108 -4.49 -7.36 -13.77
N ILE A 109 -3.23 -7.51 -13.33
CA ILE A 109 -2.84 -8.61 -12.44
C ILE A 109 -3.40 -8.37 -11.04
N VAL A 110 -4.20 -9.34 -10.59
CA VAL A 110 -4.76 -9.41 -9.25
C VAL A 110 -3.97 -10.44 -8.45
N TYR A 111 -3.46 -10.01 -7.30
CA TYR A 111 -2.78 -10.88 -6.34
C TYR A 111 -3.69 -11.11 -5.13
N GLU A 112 -4.02 -12.38 -4.89
CA GLU A 112 -4.83 -12.83 -3.77
C GLU A 112 -4.01 -13.77 -2.89
N ALA A 113 -4.14 -13.61 -1.58
CA ALA A 113 -3.51 -14.44 -0.58
C ALA A 113 -4.59 -15.06 0.31
N ARG A 114 -4.54 -16.38 0.46
CA ARG A 114 -5.32 -17.13 1.43
C ARG A 114 -4.38 -17.60 2.55
N ALA A 115 -4.45 -16.94 3.70
CA ALA A 115 -3.67 -17.28 4.87
C ALA A 115 -4.44 -18.25 5.76
N ARG A 116 -3.79 -19.32 6.20
CA ARG A 116 -4.32 -20.32 7.14
C ARG A 116 -3.41 -20.42 8.35
N ASP A 117 -3.96 -20.25 9.55
CA ASP A 117 -3.23 -20.52 10.78
C ASP A 117 -3.29 -22.01 11.19
N LEU A 118 -2.42 -22.41 12.12
CA LEU A 118 -2.43 -23.77 12.66
C LEU A 118 -3.71 -24.11 13.46
N GLY A 119 -4.51 -23.11 13.82
CA GLY A 119 -5.82 -23.29 14.46
C GLY A 119 -6.96 -23.55 13.48
N GLY A 120 -6.66 -23.62 12.17
CA GLY A 120 -7.65 -23.86 11.12
C GLY A 120 -8.48 -22.64 10.75
N ARG A 121 -8.07 -21.44 11.15
CA ARG A 121 -8.72 -20.19 10.73
C ARG A 121 -8.12 -19.74 9.40
N ASP A 122 -9.01 -19.41 8.48
CA ASP A 122 -8.66 -19.02 7.12
C ASP A 122 -9.12 -17.59 6.83
N TRP A 123 -8.25 -16.82 6.18
CA TRP A 123 -8.56 -15.48 5.68
C TRP A 123 -8.09 -15.34 4.24
N THR A 124 -8.93 -14.71 3.41
CA THR A 124 -8.59 -14.35 2.03
C THR A 124 -8.55 -12.85 1.88
N PHE A 125 -7.50 -12.33 1.26
CA PHE A 125 -7.33 -10.91 1.01
C PHE A 125 -6.48 -10.62 -0.22
N ARG A 126 -6.72 -9.45 -0.80
CA ARG A 126 -5.88 -8.92 -1.88
C ARG A 126 -4.66 -8.23 -1.31
N PHE A 127 -3.58 -8.26 -2.06
CA PHE A 127 -2.37 -7.54 -1.74
C PHE A 127 -1.73 -6.96 -3.00
N LYS A 128 -0.76 -6.06 -2.80
CA LYS A 128 0.08 -5.55 -3.88
C LYS A 128 1.54 -5.87 -3.54
N PRO A 129 2.24 -6.67 -4.35
CA PRO A 129 3.66 -6.96 -4.13
C PRO A 129 4.49 -5.69 -4.13
N GLN A 130 5.47 -5.61 -3.23
CA GLN A 130 6.25 -4.40 -3.01
C GLN A 130 7.74 -4.65 -3.28
N GLY A 131 8.13 -4.55 -4.55
CA GLY A 131 9.52 -4.74 -4.97
C GLY A 131 9.97 -6.21 -5.01
N TRP A 132 9.01 -7.15 -5.09
CA TRP A 132 9.24 -8.56 -5.32
C TRP A 132 8.13 -9.13 -6.22
N GLN A 133 8.37 -10.30 -6.82
CA GLN A 133 7.43 -10.96 -7.70
C GLN A 133 6.96 -12.27 -7.05
N PRO A 134 5.68 -12.37 -6.62
CA PRO A 134 5.18 -13.57 -5.99
C PRO A 134 5.06 -14.72 -6.99
N ALA A 135 5.29 -15.93 -6.49
CA ALA A 135 4.99 -17.16 -7.19
C ALA A 135 3.65 -17.72 -6.70
N ALA A 136 2.77 -18.11 -7.62
CA ALA A 136 1.54 -18.79 -7.26
C ALA A 136 1.83 -20.13 -6.58
N GLY A 137 0.97 -20.55 -5.65
CA GLY A 137 1.14 -21.80 -4.90
C GLY A 137 1.12 -21.61 -3.39
N GLU A 138 1.41 -22.67 -2.67
CA GLU A 138 1.43 -22.68 -1.21
C GLU A 138 2.83 -22.42 -0.67
N HIS A 139 2.91 -21.53 0.33
CA HIS A 139 4.15 -21.09 0.94
C HIS A 139 4.04 -21.21 2.46
N ALA A 140 5.12 -21.65 3.10
CA ALA A 140 5.25 -21.54 4.54
C ALA A 140 5.30 -20.06 4.93
N ALA A 141 4.54 -19.69 5.97
CA ALA A 141 4.42 -18.30 6.36
C ALA A 141 4.39 -18.11 7.88
N GLU A 142 4.91 -16.96 8.30
CA GLU A 142 4.69 -16.42 9.63
C GLU A 142 3.58 -15.37 9.56
N LEU A 143 2.48 -15.66 10.23
CA LEU A 143 1.32 -14.80 10.35
C LEU A 143 1.51 -13.90 11.57
N ARG A 144 1.45 -12.59 11.37
CA ARG A 144 1.54 -11.60 12.45
C ARG A 144 0.21 -10.88 12.63
N PHE A 145 -0.30 -10.93 13.85
CA PHE A 145 -1.57 -10.37 14.25
C PHE A 145 -1.35 -9.13 15.11
N CYS A 146 -2.26 -8.15 15.00
CA CYS A 146 -2.38 -7.07 15.96
C CYS A 146 -3.73 -7.15 16.67
N ASP A 147 -3.85 -6.56 17.85
CA ASP A 147 -5.07 -6.69 18.65
C ASP A 147 -6.25 -5.86 18.13
N GLU A 148 -6.01 -4.99 17.13
CA GLU A 148 -7.06 -4.22 16.46
C GLU A 148 -7.95 -5.09 15.53
N VAL A 149 -7.46 -6.25 15.08
CA VAL A 149 -8.15 -7.08 14.07
C VAL A 149 -7.96 -8.57 14.30
N ASP A 150 -8.94 -9.37 13.87
CA ASP A 150 -8.91 -10.84 14.05
C ASP A 150 -8.09 -11.59 12.98
N TRP A 151 -7.68 -10.91 11.92
CA TRP A 151 -6.94 -11.48 10.78
C TRP A 151 -5.46 -11.09 10.84
N PRO A 152 -4.57 -11.81 10.11
CA PRO A 152 -3.16 -11.44 10.06
C PRO A 152 -3.01 -10.07 9.39
N ALA A 153 -2.43 -9.13 10.14
CA ALA A 153 -2.12 -7.79 9.64
C ALA A 153 -0.86 -7.77 8.76
N LEU A 154 0.01 -8.78 8.93
CA LEU A 154 1.20 -8.98 8.12
C LEU A 154 1.47 -10.48 7.99
N VAL A 155 1.87 -10.91 6.81
CA VAL A 155 2.26 -12.28 6.50
C VAL A 155 3.68 -12.23 5.93
N LEU A 156 4.59 -12.98 6.53
CA LEU A 156 5.98 -13.09 6.11
C LEU A 156 6.20 -14.45 5.45
N THR A 157 6.70 -14.46 4.23
CA THR A 157 7.16 -15.67 3.54
C THR A 157 8.67 -15.61 3.37
N ALA A 158 9.28 -16.67 2.83
CA ALA A 158 10.71 -16.66 2.48
C ALA A 158 11.04 -15.61 1.39
N ASP A 159 10.10 -15.35 0.49
CA ASP A 159 10.31 -14.52 -0.69
C ASP A 159 9.90 -13.05 -0.50
N GLY A 160 8.99 -12.78 0.44
CA GLY A 160 8.50 -11.43 0.63
C GLY A 160 7.50 -11.26 1.76
N ILE A 161 7.08 -10.01 1.91
CA ILE A 161 6.05 -9.62 2.85
C ILE A 161 4.74 -9.36 2.13
N ILE A 162 3.65 -9.72 2.79
CA ILE A 162 2.29 -9.59 2.29
C ILE A 162 1.48 -8.91 3.40
N PHE A 163 0.81 -7.82 3.06
CA PHE A 163 -0.18 -7.21 3.95
C PHE A 163 -1.45 -6.88 3.15
N PRO A 164 -2.63 -6.93 3.76
CA PRO A 164 -3.89 -6.70 3.05
C PRO A 164 -3.97 -5.29 2.46
N SER A 165 -4.35 -5.16 1.19
CA SER A 165 -4.72 -3.88 0.57
C SER A 165 -6.13 -3.43 0.97
N ASP A 166 -6.98 -4.41 1.28
CA ASP A 166 -8.39 -4.25 1.61
C ASP A 166 -8.71 -5.10 2.84
N GLU A 167 -9.91 -4.94 3.39
CA GLU A 167 -10.36 -5.74 4.53
C GLU A 167 -10.49 -7.23 4.14
N PRO A 168 -9.78 -8.14 4.84
CA PRO A 168 -9.87 -9.57 4.57
C PRO A 168 -11.25 -10.15 4.84
N ARG A 169 -11.59 -11.21 4.08
CA ARG A 169 -12.79 -12.02 4.33
C ARG A 169 -12.39 -13.30 5.02
N ARG A 170 -13.19 -13.75 5.99
CA ARG A 170 -13.07 -15.12 6.50
C ARG A 170 -13.56 -16.08 5.43
N ALA A 171 -12.77 -17.13 5.18
CA ALA A 171 -13.10 -18.19 4.21
C ALA A 171 -13.80 -19.36 4.90
#